data_AF-A0A382PLZ4-F1
#
_entry.id   AF-A0A382PLZ4-F1
#
_cell.length_a   1.000
_cell.length_b   1.000
_cell.length_c   1.000
_cell.angle_alpha   90.00
_cell.angle_beta   90.00
_cell.angle_gamma   90.00
#
_symmetry.space_group_name_H-M   'P 1'
#
loop_
_entity.id
_entity.type
_entity.pdbx_description
1 polymer ?
#
loop_
_entity_poly.entity_id
_entity_poly.type
_entity_poly.pdbx_seq_one_letter_code
_entity_poly.pdbx_strand_id
1 'polypeptide(L)'
;MNIRGVIHVGAHLGEEYDTYTDIEIVDIILIEPLLECFNILESKFKDNENVRLINKAAGSLKHEARIYKSTNQLASSSLLKPKQHLEQHPDVNFYYDDTTVKVD
;
A
#
# COMPACT_ATOMS: atom_id res chain seq x y z
N MET A 1 -20.55 -6.58 -14.10
CA MET A 1 -20.51 -5.47 -13.13
C MET A 1 -20.01 -4.24 -13.89
N ASN A 2 -20.52 -3.03 -13.64
CA ASN A 2 -20.07 -1.82 -14.33
C ASN A 2 -19.09 -1.05 -13.42
N ILE A 3 -17.81 -1.45 -13.44
CA ILE A 3 -16.76 -0.86 -12.61
C ILE A 3 -16.05 0.20 -13.45
N ARG A 4 -16.02 1.44 -12.95
CA ARG A 4 -15.43 2.58 -13.68
C ARG A 4 -13.98 2.88 -13.31
N GLY A 5 -13.50 2.31 -12.21
CA GLY A 5 -12.17 2.54 -11.67
C GLY A 5 -11.96 1.81 -10.34
N VAL A 6 -10.73 1.81 -9.85
CA VAL A 6 -10.30 1.17 -8.60
C VAL A 6 -9.51 2.14 -7.75
N ILE A 7 -9.78 2.12 -6.44
CA ILE A 7 -8.87 2.67 -5.43
C ILE A 7 -8.31 1.49 -4.65
N HIS A 8 -7.02 1.24 -4.81
CA HIS A 8 -6.29 0.21 -4.08
C HIS A 8 -5.56 0.86 -2.90
N VAL A 9 -5.89 0.47 -1.67
CA VAL A 9 -5.26 0.96 -0.45
C VAL A 9 -4.32 -0.10 0.12
N GLY A 10 -3.06 0.27 0.37
CA GLY A 10 -2.01 -0.68 0.71
C GLY A 10 -1.46 -1.36 -0.54
N ALA A 11 -1.18 -0.57 -1.57
CA ALA A 11 -0.84 -1.08 -2.89
C ALA A 11 0.53 -1.78 -2.97
N HIS A 12 1.38 -1.67 -1.94
CA HIS A 12 2.68 -2.35 -1.86
C HIS A 12 3.50 -2.18 -3.16
N LEU A 13 3.73 -3.24 -3.93
CA LEU A 13 4.46 -3.21 -5.20
C LEU A 13 3.54 -3.18 -6.45
N GLY A 14 2.23 -3.06 -6.25
CA GLY A 14 1.22 -2.95 -7.30
C GLY A 14 1.04 -4.27 -8.05
N GLU A 15 0.93 -5.36 -7.31
CA GLU A 15 0.84 -6.73 -7.84
C GLU A 15 -0.51 -6.98 -8.54
N GLU A 16 -1.57 -6.33 -8.06
CA GLU A 16 -2.94 -6.49 -8.57
C GLU A 16 -3.24 -5.64 -9.81
N TYR A 17 -2.31 -4.79 -10.24
CA TYR A 17 -2.51 -3.92 -11.40
C TYR A 17 -2.93 -4.69 -12.66
N ASP A 18 -2.21 -5.79 -12.96
CA ASP A 18 -2.48 -6.59 -14.16
C ASP A 18 -3.89 -7.20 -14.09
N THR A 19 -4.33 -7.62 -12.90
CA THR A 19 -5.69 -8.14 -12.69
C THR A 19 -6.76 -7.08 -12.99
N TYR A 20 -6.51 -5.80 -12.70
CA TYR A 20 -7.45 -4.73 -13.03
C TYR A 20 -7.50 -4.48 -14.53
N THR A 21 -6.35 -4.44 -15.20
CA THR A 21 -6.29 -4.20 -16.64
C THR A 21 -6.84 -5.36 -17.47
N ASP A 22 -6.68 -6.60 -16.99
CA ASP A 22 -7.23 -7.81 -17.63
C ASP A 22 -8.76 -7.81 -17.70
N ILE A 23 -9.42 -7.06 -16.81
CA ILE A 23 -10.87 -6.84 -16.82
C ILE A 23 -11.26 -5.44 -17.29
N GLU A 24 -10.39 -4.79 -18.06
CA GLU A 24 -10.60 -3.50 -18.73
C GLU A 24 -10.82 -2.31 -17.78
N ILE A 25 -10.38 -2.41 -16.52
CA ILE A 25 -10.36 -1.27 -15.61
C ILE A 25 -9.09 -0.47 -15.86
N VAL A 26 -9.27 0.80 -16.24
CA VAL A 26 -8.15 1.71 -16.55
C VAL A 26 -7.98 2.82 -15.52
N ASP A 27 -9.04 3.39 -14.94
CA ASP A 27 -8.90 4.46 -13.94
C ASP A 27 -8.50 3.89 -12.57
N ILE A 28 -7.21 3.94 -12.24
CA ILE A 28 -6.64 3.27 -11.06
C ILE A 28 -5.92 4.27 -10.16
N ILE A 29 -6.28 4.28 -8.88
CA ILE A 29 -5.56 5.00 -7.83
C ILE A 29 -4.89 3.97 -6.91
N LEU A 30 -3.56 4.02 -6.80
CA LEU A 30 -2.79 3.20 -5.87
C LEU A 30 -2.31 4.07 -4.70
N ILE A 31 -2.63 3.63 -3.48
CA ILE A 31 -2.28 4.32 -2.25
C ILE A 31 -1.32 3.44 -1.45
N GLU A 32 -0.11 3.93 -1.21
CA GLU A 32 0.94 3.21 -0.49
C GLU A 32 1.71 4.16 0.45
N PRO A 33 1.63 3.97 1.79
CA PRO A 33 2.29 4.85 2.74
C PRO A 33 3.81 4.69 2.84
N LEU A 34 4.35 3.48 2.62
CA LEU A 34 5.79 3.24 2.75
C LEU A 34 6.53 3.76 1.53
N LEU A 35 7.45 4.69 1.75
CA LEU A 35 8.18 5.37 0.68
C LEU A 35 9.00 4.36 -0.17
N GLU A 36 9.53 3.31 0.47
CA GLU A 36 10.27 2.25 -0.22
C GLU A 36 9.43 1.53 -1.27
N CYS A 37 8.18 1.19 -0.94
CA CYS A 37 7.23 0.57 -1.84
C CYS A 37 6.70 1.60 -2.87
N PHE A 38 6.39 2.80 -2.41
CA PHE A 38 5.91 3.88 -3.25
C PHE A 38 6.88 4.25 -4.38
N ASN A 39 8.18 4.33 -4.11
CA ASN A 39 9.20 4.64 -5.13
C ASN A 39 9.25 3.57 -6.24
N ILE A 40 8.95 2.31 -5.90
CA ILE A 40 8.85 1.21 -6.88
C ILE A 40 7.60 1.41 -7.74
N LEU A 41 6.47 1.79 -7.15
CA LEU A 41 5.26 2.14 -7.89
C LEU A 41 5.49 3.32 -8.83
N GLU A 42 6.14 4.39 -8.36
CA GLU A 42 6.48 5.55 -9.21
C GLU A 42 7.33 5.11 -10.40
N SER A 43 8.35 4.28 -10.17
CA SER A 43 9.20 3.77 -11.25
C SER A 43 8.42 2.90 -12.24
N LYS A 44 7.50 2.05 -11.76
CA LYS A 44 6.70 1.12 -12.55
C LYS A 44 5.64 1.84 -13.40
N PHE A 45 5.05 2.91 -12.87
CA PHE A 45 3.89 3.58 -13.48
C PHE A 45 4.15 5.02 -13.94
N LYS A 46 5.42 5.48 -13.96
CA LYS A 46 5.81 6.85 -14.36
C LYS A 46 5.21 7.36 -15.67
N ASP A 47 5.05 6.47 -16.67
CA ASP A 47 4.57 6.80 -18.01
C ASP A 47 3.11 6.37 -18.23
N ASN A 48 2.41 5.95 -17.17
CA ASN A 48 1.05 5.44 -17.24
C ASN A 48 0.05 6.48 -16.73
N GLU A 49 -0.55 7.23 -17.66
CA GLU A 49 -1.53 8.29 -17.35
C GLU A 49 -2.82 7.78 -16.70
N ASN A 50 -3.09 6.47 -16.81
CA ASN A 50 -4.26 5.83 -16.22
C ASN A 50 -4.07 5.49 -14.73
N VAL A 51 -2.83 5.57 -14.22
CA VAL A 51 -2.49 5.25 -12.83
C VAL A 51 -2.13 6.51 -12.08
N ARG A 52 -2.80 6.73 -10.95
CA ARG A 52 -2.48 7.79 -10.01
C ARG A 52 -1.93 7.20 -8.72
N LEU A 53 -0.80 7.75 -8.25
CA LEU A 53 -0.13 7.29 -7.04
C LEU A 53 -0.31 8.30 -5.90
N ILE A 54 -0.59 7.80 -4.69
CA ILE A 54 -0.69 8.63 -3.47
C ILE A 54 0.19 8.02 -2.37
N ASN A 55 1.23 8.76 -1.94
CA ASN A 55 2.10 8.34 -0.83
C ASN A 55 1.52 8.76 0.54
N LYS A 56 0.45 8.08 0.96
CA LYS A 56 -0.22 8.29 2.25
C LYS A 56 -0.83 6.99 2.75
N ALA A 57 -1.08 6.90 4.06
CA ALA A 57 -1.97 5.89 4.61
C ALA A 57 -3.39 6.43 4.62
N ALA A 58 -4.38 5.59 4.34
CA ALA A 58 -5.79 5.96 4.45
C ALA A 58 -6.23 5.95 5.92
N GLY A 59 -6.83 7.04 6.39
CA GLY A 59 -7.38 7.12 7.74
C GLY A 59 -8.55 8.10 7.84
N SER A 60 -9.21 8.14 9.00
CA SER A 60 -10.34 9.04 9.22
C SER A 60 -9.91 10.45 9.65
N LEU A 61 -8.62 10.65 9.96
CA LEU A 61 -8.06 11.89 10.48
C LEU A 61 -6.71 12.14 9.82
N LYS A 62 -6.44 13.42 9.54
CA LYS A 62 -5.14 13.87 9.05
C LYS A 62 -4.15 13.95 10.20
N HIS A 63 -3.11 13.13 10.16
CA HIS A 63 -2.00 13.18 11.12
C HIS A 63 -0.78 12.46 10.57
N GLU A 64 0.33 12.48 11.33
CA GLU A 64 1.45 11.58 11.11
C GLU A 64 1.34 10.41 12.08
N ALA A 65 1.66 9.21 11.60
CA ALA A 65 1.60 7.98 12.37
C ALA A 65 2.89 7.19 12.18
N ARG A 66 3.31 6.51 13.25
CA ARG A 66 4.36 5.48 13.12
C ARG A 66 3.75 4.21 12.54
N ILE A 67 4.56 3.47 11.81
CA ILE A 67 4.14 2.25 11.12
C ILE A 67 5.00 1.07 11.58
N TYR A 68 4.37 -0.07 11.81
CA TYR A 68 5.04 -1.34 12.06
C TYR A 68 5.43 -1.95 10.72
N LYS A 69 6.73 -2.14 10.50
CA LYS A 69 7.25 -2.69 9.25
C LYS A 69 7.44 -4.18 9.38
N SER A 70 6.95 -4.91 8.39
CA SER A 70 6.97 -6.37 8.39
C SER A 70 8.22 -6.91 7.66
N THR A 71 8.70 -8.08 8.09
CA THR A 71 9.90 -8.71 7.49
C THR A 71 9.62 -9.43 6.18
N ASN A 72 8.36 -9.62 5.80
CA ASN A 72 7.96 -10.19 4.52
C ASN A 72 7.93 -9.12 3.43
N GLN A 73 9.06 -8.47 3.20
CA GLN A 73 9.20 -7.43 2.17
C GLN A 73 8.22 -6.27 2.35
N LEU A 74 7.89 -5.92 3.60
CA LEU A 74 6.94 -4.86 3.95
C LEU A 74 5.46 -5.14 3.61
N ALA A 75 5.11 -6.30 3.02
CA ALA A 75 3.76 -6.60 2.52
C ALA A 75 2.69 -6.60 3.61
N SER A 76 3.05 -6.96 4.85
CA SER A 76 2.11 -6.97 5.98
C SER A 76 2.19 -5.73 6.87
N SER A 77 2.93 -4.68 6.47
CA SER A 77 3.18 -3.52 7.34
C SER A 77 1.88 -2.82 7.73
N SER A 78 1.83 -2.27 8.94
CA SER A 78 0.57 -1.76 9.49
C SER A 78 0.76 -0.57 10.41
N LEU A 79 -0.19 0.38 10.39
CA LEU A 79 -0.29 1.43 11.40
C LEU A 79 -0.65 0.87 12.78
N LEU A 80 -1.35 -0.26 12.82
CA LEU A 80 -1.78 -0.91 14.05
C LEU A 80 -0.77 -1.96 14.48
N LYS A 81 -0.62 -2.10 15.80
CA LYS A 81 0.25 -3.15 16.34
C LYS A 81 -0.28 -4.53 15.92
N PRO A 82 0.55 -5.38 15.27
CA PRO A 82 0.14 -6.71 14.87
C PRO A 82 -0.20 -7.56 16.09
N LYS A 83 -1.29 -8.33 15.98
CA LYS A 83 -1.77 -9.28 17.01
C LYS A 83 -1.95 -10.66 16.39
N GLN A 84 -3.11 -10.93 15.80
CA GLN A 84 -3.45 -12.22 15.19
C GLN A 84 -2.49 -12.63 14.06
N HIS A 85 -1.88 -11.66 13.36
CA HIS A 85 -0.87 -11.94 12.35
C HIS A 85 0.33 -12.72 12.91
N LEU A 86 0.70 -12.49 14.18
CA LEU A 86 1.79 -13.22 14.83
C LEU A 86 1.43 -14.69 15.13
N GLU A 87 0.13 -15.00 15.22
CA GLU A 87 -0.37 -16.36 15.43
C GLU A 87 -0.55 -17.10 14.08
N GLN A 88 -1.05 -16.41 13.06
CA GLN A 88 -1.34 -16.96 11.73
C GLN A 88 -0.11 -17.08 10.85
N HIS A 89 0.85 -16.15 10.99
CA HIS A 89 2.09 -16.08 10.23
C HIS A 89 3.27 -15.87 11.18
N PRO A 90 3.63 -16.90 11.97
CA PRO A 90 4.66 -16.79 13.02
C PRO A 90 6.07 -16.53 12.47
N ASP A 91 6.28 -16.76 11.17
CA ASP A 91 7.50 -16.46 10.43
C ASP A 91 7.64 -14.96 10.06
N VAL A 92 6.54 -14.22 10.07
CA VAL A 92 6.54 -12.78 9.79
C VAL A 92 6.72 -12.00 11.08
N ASN A 93 7.88 -11.35 11.19
CA ASN A 93 8.21 -10.48 12.30
C ASN A 93 7.90 -9.03 11.93
N PHE A 94 7.74 -8.21 12.97
CA PHE A 94 7.50 -6.78 12.82
C PHE A 94 8.51 -6.01 13.64
N TYR A 95 9.15 -5.05 12.99
CA TYR A 95 10.02 -4.11 13.64
C TYR A 95 9.38 -2.73 13.67
N TYR A 96 9.87 -1.94 14.60
CA TYR A 96 9.39 -0.61 14.87
C TYR A 96 10.60 0.31 14.86
N ASP A 97 10.71 1.11 13.81
CA ASP A 97 11.67 2.20 13.70
C ASP A 97 10.93 3.54 13.91
N ASP A 98 11.68 4.65 13.87
CA ASP A 98 11.10 5.99 13.93
C ASP A 98 10.47 6.41 12.57
N THR A 99 10.21 5.47 11.65
CA THR A 99 9.53 5.80 10.38
C THR A 99 8.10 6.27 10.66
N THR A 100 7.80 7.46 10.15
CA THR A 100 6.46 8.05 10.16
C THR A 100 5.93 8.16 8.75
N VAL A 101 4.61 8.00 8.63
CA VAL A 101 3.87 8.16 7.37
C VAL A 101 2.74 9.17 7.58
N LYS A 102 2.37 9.86 6.51
CA LYS A 102 1.23 10.78 6.51
C LYS A 102 -0.06 9.99 6.35
N VAL A 103 -1.03 10.26 7.21
CA VAL A 103 -2.38 9.71 7.16
C VAL A 103 -3.33 10.78 6.67
N ASP A 104 -4.23 10.44 5.74
CA ASP A 104 -5.28 11.32 5.19
C ASP A 104 -6.57 10.52 4.90
#